data_AF-A0AA35WTT9-F1
#
_entry.id   AF-A0AA35WTT9-F1
#
_cell.length_a   1.000
_cell.length_b   1.000
_cell.length_c   1.000
_cell.angle_alpha   90.00
_cell.angle_beta   90.00
_cell.angle_gamma   90.00
#
_symmetry.space_group_name_H-M   'P 1'
#
loop_
_entity.id
_entity.type
_entity.pdbx_description
1 polymer ?
#
loop_
_entity_poly.entity_id
_entity_poly.type
_entity_poly.pdbx_seq_one_letter_code
_entity_poly.pdbx_strand_id
1 'polypeptide(L)'
;PCLKFSTLTFLLCIYLQSVWCTVQEVFKSQGFNELSEDALSFVLQSDQLQMDEEDILAKVTEWATVNSVVMGQTLGEVAVKVINHVRFGLLDPEKLSQIERDNQQKNFVPVPLISAAWKFHALKKVDVTDPQTRPRAGTVPRESLRVVGLTPQ
;
A
#
# COMPACT_ATOMS: atom_id res chain seq x y z
N PRO A 1 32.15 -31.04 6.78
CA PRO A 1 31.95 -30.13 5.62
C PRO A 1 30.59 -29.43 5.69
N CYS A 2 30.67 -28.15 6.08
CA CYS A 2 29.72 -27.06 5.90
C CYS A 2 28.22 -27.36 5.91
N LEU A 3 27.54 -26.89 6.96
CA LEU A 3 26.37 -25.98 6.84
C LEU A 3 26.13 -25.39 8.24
N LYS A 4 26.99 -24.44 8.63
CA LYS A 4 26.68 -23.51 9.72
C LYS A 4 25.61 -22.54 9.20
N PHE A 5 24.36 -23.00 9.10
CA PHE A 5 23.24 -22.08 8.95
C PHE A 5 23.06 -21.38 10.29
N SER A 6 23.35 -20.09 10.28
CA SER A 6 23.43 -19.24 11.44
C SER A 6 22.10 -19.27 12.22
N THR A 7 22.16 -19.54 13.52
CA THR A 7 21.02 -19.38 14.43
C THR A 7 20.41 -17.98 14.36
N LEU A 8 21.18 -16.97 13.92
CA LEU A 8 20.69 -15.63 13.60
C LEU A 8 19.68 -15.60 12.44
N THR A 9 19.82 -16.41 11.39
CA THR A 9 18.84 -16.44 10.28
C THR A 9 17.50 -17.06 10.71
N PHE A 10 17.52 -18.06 11.58
CA PHE A 10 16.30 -18.64 12.15
C PHE A 10 15.61 -17.70 13.13
N LEU A 11 16.36 -17.00 13.98
CA LEU A 11 15.82 -15.98 14.89
C LEU A 11 15.31 -14.75 14.13
N LEU A 12 16.00 -14.30 13.06
CA LEU A 12 15.48 -13.25 12.16
C LEU A 12 14.21 -13.71 11.45
N CYS A 13 14.14 -14.96 10.99
CA CYS A 13 12.90 -15.49 10.40
C CYS A 13 11.76 -15.51 11.42
N ILE A 14 12.00 -15.95 12.66
CA ILE A 14 10.97 -15.96 13.71
C ILE A 14 10.55 -14.54 14.10
N TYR A 15 11.49 -13.60 14.21
CA TYR A 15 11.21 -12.20 14.54
C TYR A 15 10.50 -11.46 13.39
N LEU A 16 10.87 -11.75 12.14
CA LEU A 16 10.16 -11.25 10.96
C LEU A 16 8.76 -11.87 10.84
N GLN A 17 8.60 -13.17 11.11
CA GLN A 17 7.29 -13.84 11.10
C GLN A 17 6.37 -13.32 12.20
N SER A 18 6.89 -13.08 13.42
CA SER A 18 6.10 -12.54 14.53
C SER A 18 5.69 -11.10 14.27
N VAL A 19 6.60 -10.27 13.76
CA VAL A 19 6.29 -8.89 13.34
C VAL A 19 5.26 -8.89 12.20
N TRP A 20 5.35 -9.82 11.25
CA TRP A 20 4.39 -9.92 10.13
C TRP A 20 2.97 -10.32 10.56
N CYS A 21 2.84 -11.29 11.46
CA CYS A 21 1.53 -11.63 12.03
C CYS A 21 0.96 -10.47 12.86
N THR A 22 1.83 -9.69 13.53
CA THR A 22 1.41 -8.49 14.26
C THR A 22 0.96 -7.38 13.32
N VAL A 23 1.61 -7.14 12.18
CA VAL A 23 1.23 -6.05 11.25
C VAL A 23 -0.22 -6.21 10.75
N GLN A 24 -0.64 -7.43 10.38
CA GLN A 24 -2.04 -7.68 9.98
C GLN A 24 -3.04 -7.37 11.09
N GLU A 25 -2.72 -7.75 12.33
CA GLU A 25 -3.56 -7.46 13.50
C GLU A 25 -3.52 -5.98 13.87
N VAL A 26 -2.40 -5.29 13.63
CA VAL A 26 -2.26 -3.84 13.84
C VAL A 26 -3.19 -3.08 12.89
N PHE A 27 -3.27 -3.45 11.61
CA PHE A 27 -4.22 -2.85 10.65
C PHE A 27 -5.69 -3.04 11.03
N LYS A 28 -6.00 -4.13 11.75
CA LYS A 28 -7.35 -4.40 12.28
C LYS A 28 -7.60 -3.73 13.63
N SER A 29 -6.55 -3.45 14.39
CA SER A 29 -6.62 -2.83 15.71
C SER A 29 -6.73 -1.30 15.64
N GLN A 30 -7.28 -0.68 16.69
CA GLN A 30 -7.31 0.78 16.83
C GLN A 30 -5.92 1.43 16.89
N GLY A 31 -4.86 0.66 17.19
CA GLY A 31 -3.48 1.13 17.27
C GLY A 31 -2.83 1.46 15.92
N PHE A 32 -3.50 1.17 14.80
CA PHE A 32 -3.02 1.55 13.47
C PHE A 32 -2.81 3.06 13.34
N ASN A 33 -3.71 3.86 13.93
CA ASN A 33 -3.67 5.32 13.86
C ASN A 33 -2.52 5.93 14.69
N GLU A 34 -1.94 5.15 15.60
CA GLU A 34 -0.81 5.56 16.45
C GLU A 34 0.56 5.27 15.80
N LEU A 35 0.59 4.60 14.63
CA LEU A 35 1.82 4.33 13.91
C LEU A 35 2.48 5.62 13.44
N SER A 36 3.80 5.70 13.60
CA SER A 36 4.58 6.78 13.00
C SER A 36 4.57 6.69 11.48
N GLU A 37 4.78 7.83 10.82
CA GLU A 37 4.92 7.94 9.37
C GLU A 37 5.94 6.94 8.80
N ASP A 38 7.12 6.84 9.43
CA ASP A 38 8.19 5.94 8.98
C ASP A 38 7.80 4.46 9.09
N ALA A 39 7.12 4.10 10.18
CA ALA A 39 6.65 2.73 10.38
C ALA A 39 5.56 2.38 9.36
N LEU A 40 4.63 3.31 9.10
CA LEU A 40 3.58 3.11 8.10
C LEU A 40 4.16 3.01 6.69
N SER A 41 5.11 3.87 6.33
CA SER A 41 5.82 3.82 5.04
C SER A 41 6.56 2.51 4.85
N PHE A 42 7.29 2.04 5.87
CA PHE A 42 7.99 0.75 5.84
C PHE A 42 7.03 -0.42 5.61
N VAL A 43 5.89 -0.41 6.31
CA VAL A 43 4.85 -1.43 6.15
C VAL A 43 4.21 -1.37 4.76
N LEU A 44 3.94 -0.18 4.22
CA LEU A 44 3.33 -0.02 2.90
C LEU A 44 4.27 -0.41 1.75
N GLN A 45 5.58 -0.35 1.95
CA GLN A 45 6.57 -0.83 0.98
C GLN A 45 6.61 -2.37 0.86
N SER A 46 6.08 -3.09 1.85
CA SER A 46 6.08 -4.55 1.87
C SER A 46 5.11 -5.17 0.85
N ASP A 47 5.66 -6.04 -0.01
CA ASP A 47 4.89 -6.86 -0.97
C ASP A 47 4.08 -7.98 -0.28
N GLN A 48 4.43 -8.33 0.95
CA GLN A 48 3.86 -9.45 1.69
C GLN A 48 2.58 -9.08 2.47
N LEU A 49 2.06 -7.87 2.27
CA LEU A 49 0.84 -7.43 2.92
C LEU A 49 -0.36 -8.18 2.33
N GLN A 50 -1.06 -8.93 3.19
CA GLN A 50 -2.25 -9.71 2.87
C GLN A 50 -3.52 -8.82 2.96
N MET A 51 -3.50 -7.68 2.29
CA MET A 51 -4.60 -6.72 2.22
C MET A 51 -4.75 -6.19 0.80
N ASP A 52 -5.98 -5.84 0.45
CA ASP A 52 -6.27 -5.24 -0.86
C ASP A 52 -5.90 -3.75 -0.87
N GLU A 53 -5.54 -3.23 -2.05
CA GLU A 53 -5.12 -1.84 -2.20
C GLU A 53 -6.24 -0.85 -1.88
N GLU A 54 -7.51 -1.24 -2.08
CA GLU A 54 -8.65 -0.42 -1.66
C GLU A 54 -8.73 -0.26 -0.14
N ASP A 55 -8.54 -1.35 0.59
CA ASP A 55 -8.57 -1.34 2.07
C ASP A 55 -7.37 -0.56 2.63
N ILE A 56 -6.21 -0.72 2.00
CA ILE A 56 -4.99 0.03 2.33
C ILE A 56 -5.24 1.53 2.16
N LEU A 57 -5.83 1.95 1.03
CA LEU A 57 -6.14 3.36 0.79
C LEU A 57 -7.13 3.91 1.83
N ALA A 58 -8.16 3.14 2.18
CA ALA A 58 -9.12 3.53 3.21
C ALA A 58 -8.43 3.72 4.58
N LYS A 59 -7.54 2.79 4.95
CA LYS A 59 -6.76 2.86 6.19
C LYS A 59 -5.79 4.04 6.19
N VAL A 60 -5.08 4.28 5.10
CA VAL A 60 -4.19 5.44 4.96
C VAL A 60 -4.97 6.75 5.08
N THR A 61 -6.19 6.81 4.53
CA THR A 61 -7.06 7.98 4.67
C THR A 61 -7.50 8.20 6.12
N GLU A 62 -7.88 7.13 6.83
CA GLU A 62 -8.22 7.16 8.26
C GLU A 62 -7.03 7.67 9.09
N TRP A 63 -5.85 7.08 8.89
CA TRP A 63 -4.61 7.48 9.57
C TRP A 63 -4.26 8.94 9.30
N ALA A 64 -4.30 9.38 8.05
CA ALA A 64 -4.01 10.76 7.68
C ALA A 64 -5.02 11.72 8.31
N THR A 65 -6.30 11.32 8.42
CA THR A 65 -7.34 12.15 9.05
C THR A 65 -7.04 12.37 10.52
N VAL A 66 -6.77 11.30 11.28
CA VAL A 66 -6.42 11.40 12.70
C VAL A 66 -5.13 12.20 12.89
N ASN A 67 -4.09 11.90 12.11
CA ASN A 67 -2.80 12.57 12.23
C ASN A 67 -2.83 14.03 11.78
N SER A 68 -3.68 14.40 10.81
CA SER A 68 -3.86 15.81 10.42
C SER A 68 -4.42 16.65 11.57
N VAL A 69 -5.35 16.10 12.36
CA VAL A 69 -5.90 16.76 13.56
C VAL A 69 -4.85 16.88 14.66
N VAL A 70 -4.08 15.81 14.91
CA VAL A 70 -3.05 15.79 15.94
C VAL A 70 -1.89 16.75 15.62
N MET A 71 -1.45 16.79 14.36
CA MET A 71 -0.32 17.60 13.91
C MET A 71 -0.72 19.04 13.54
N GLY A 72 -2.02 19.34 13.44
CA GLY A 72 -2.54 20.64 13.01
C GLY A 72 -2.18 20.98 11.54
N GLN A 73 -1.94 19.96 10.71
CA GLN A 73 -1.60 20.09 9.30
C GLN A 73 -2.79 19.75 8.41
N THR A 74 -2.72 20.08 7.13
CA THR A 74 -3.76 19.65 6.19
C THR A 74 -3.67 18.15 5.90
N LEU A 75 -4.81 17.53 5.59
CA LEU A 75 -4.88 16.10 5.27
C LEU A 75 -3.88 15.73 4.14
N GLY A 76 -3.78 16.56 3.11
CA GLY A 76 -2.88 16.34 1.98
C GLY A 76 -1.40 16.37 2.38
N GLU A 77 -0.98 17.28 3.25
CA GLU A 77 0.43 17.36 3.71
C GLU A 77 0.87 16.12 4.48
N VAL A 78 -0.01 15.59 5.32
CA VAL A 78 0.24 14.36 6.08
C VAL A 78 0.19 13.14 5.17
N ALA A 79 -0.82 13.08 4.29
CA ALA A 79 -1.05 11.95 3.40
C ALA A 79 0.05 11.77 2.36
N VAL A 80 0.56 12.87 1.78
CA VAL A 80 1.61 12.85 0.73
C VAL A 80 2.80 11.98 1.11
N LYS A 81 3.12 11.92 2.41
CA LYS A 81 4.29 11.21 2.91
C LYS A 81 4.16 9.69 2.83
N VAL A 82 2.94 9.17 2.98
CA VAL A 82 2.65 7.73 2.99
C VAL A 82 1.94 7.26 1.72
N ILE A 83 1.18 8.15 1.07
CA ILE A 83 0.32 7.80 -0.07
C ILE A 83 1.10 7.41 -1.32
N ASN A 84 2.35 7.86 -1.44
CA ASN A 84 3.26 7.45 -2.52
C ASN A 84 3.58 5.95 -2.48
N HIS A 85 3.33 5.27 -1.36
CA HIS A 85 3.53 3.83 -1.21
C HIS A 85 2.27 2.99 -1.50
N VAL A 86 1.13 3.63 -1.78
CA VAL A 86 -0.12 2.96 -2.20
C VAL A 86 -0.09 2.73 -3.70
N ARG A 87 -0.48 1.53 -4.15
CA ARG A 87 -0.31 1.10 -5.55
C ARG A 87 -1.57 1.39 -6.35
N PHE A 88 -1.74 2.65 -6.75
CA PHE A 88 -2.94 3.11 -7.45
C PHE A 88 -3.18 2.39 -8.78
N GLY A 89 -2.13 1.93 -9.47
CA GLY A 89 -2.27 1.18 -10.73
C GLY A 89 -2.96 -0.19 -10.57
N LEU A 90 -3.07 -0.71 -9.34
CA LEU A 90 -3.73 -1.99 -9.07
C LEU A 90 -5.20 -1.85 -8.66
N LEU A 91 -5.68 -0.62 -8.48
CA LEU A 91 -7.08 -0.34 -8.17
C LEU A 91 -7.95 -0.51 -9.41
N ASP A 92 -9.26 -0.69 -9.21
CA ASP A 92 -10.18 -0.72 -10.35
C ASP A 92 -10.35 0.67 -10.98
N PRO A 93 -10.57 0.75 -12.30
CA PRO A 93 -10.75 2.01 -13.01
C PRO A 93 -11.98 2.80 -12.52
N GLU A 94 -13.03 2.11 -12.07
CA GLU A 94 -14.19 2.73 -11.43
C GLU A 94 -13.80 3.42 -10.12
N LYS A 95 -12.96 2.77 -9.33
CA LYS A 95 -12.44 3.31 -8.07
C LYS A 95 -11.50 4.49 -8.31
N LEU A 96 -10.61 4.40 -9.30
CA LEU A 96 -9.75 5.52 -9.71
C LEU A 96 -10.56 6.74 -10.15
N SER A 97 -11.63 6.53 -10.92
CA SER A 97 -12.55 7.60 -11.33
C SER A 97 -13.29 8.22 -10.14
N GLN A 98 -13.56 7.43 -9.09
CA GLN A 98 -14.12 7.94 -7.84
C GLN A 98 -13.08 8.74 -7.05
N ILE A 99 -11.85 8.24 -6.93
CA ILE A 99 -10.74 8.93 -6.27
C ILE A 99 -10.46 10.27 -6.93
N GLU A 100 -10.47 10.35 -8.26
CA GLU A 100 -10.28 11.60 -8.99
C GLU A 100 -11.38 12.63 -8.67
N ARG A 101 -12.64 12.20 -8.64
CA ARG A 101 -13.78 13.06 -8.23
C ARG A 101 -13.65 13.54 -6.79
N ASP A 102 -13.30 12.64 -5.87
CA ASP A 102 -13.11 12.98 -4.46
C ASP A 102 -11.90 13.91 -4.28
N ASN A 103 -10.87 13.76 -5.11
CA ASN A 103 -9.66 14.56 -5.08
C ASN A 103 -9.90 16.01 -5.54
N GLN A 104 -10.88 16.25 -6.42
CA GLN A 104 -11.29 17.62 -6.79
C GLN A 104 -11.78 18.43 -5.58
N GLN A 105 -12.29 17.77 -4.55
CA GLN A 105 -12.77 18.43 -3.32
C GLN A 105 -11.74 18.41 -2.20
N LYS A 106 -11.07 17.26 -2.00
CA LYS A 106 -10.23 17.01 -0.81
C LYS A 106 -8.74 17.25 -1.05
N ASN A 107 -8.30 17.29 -2.32
CA ASN A 107 -6.90 17.40 -2.74
C ASN A 107 -5.94 16.52 -1.91
N PHE A 108 -6.33 15.25 -1.74
CA PHE A 108 -5.68 14.26 -0.88
C PHE A 108 -4.58 13.48 -1.63
N VAL A 109 -4.82 13.17 -2.90
CA VAL A 109 -3.92 12.35 -3.74
C VAL A 109 -3.16 13.25 -4.72
N PRO A 110 -1.83 13.18 -4.76
CA PRO A 110 -1.04 13.86 -5.79
C PRO A 110 -1.48 13.46 -7.20
N VAL A 111 -1.72 14.46 -8.06
CA VAL A 111 -2.06 14.26 -9.48
C VAL A 111 -1.09 13.32 -10.22
N PRO A 112 0.25 13.34 -9.96
CA PRO A 112 1.17 12.40 -10.59
C PRO A 112 0.80 10.93 -10.37
N LEU A 113 0.32 10.56 -9.17
CA LEU A 113 -0.06 9.17 -8.85
C LEU A 113 -1.31 8.74 -9.63
N ILE A 114 -2.33 9.61 -9.69
CA ILE A 114 -3.55 9.36 -10.46
C ILE A 114 -3.23 9.22 -11.95
N SER A 115 -2.39 10.11 -12.48
CA SER A 115 -1.98 10.07 -13.89
C SER A 115 -1.18 8.81 -14.23
N ALA A 116 -0.30 8.36 -13.32
CA ALA A 116 0.48 7.14 -13.48
C ALA A 116 -0.42 5.89 -13.47
N ALA A 117 -1.42 5.85 -12.59
CA ALA A 117 -2.41 4.77 -12.54
C ALA A 117 -3.21 4.68 -13.85
N TRP A 118 -3.73 5.81 -14.35
CA TRP A 118 -4.42 5.83 -15.65
C TRP A 118 -3.52 5.41 -16.81
N LYS A 119 -2.26 5.84 -16.81
CA LYS A 119 -1.26 5.40 -17.78
C LYS A 119 -1.04 3.89 -17.72
N PHE A 120 -0.99 3.31 -16.53
CA PHE A 120 -0.87 1.86 -16.34
C PHE A 120 -2.09 1.11 -16.91
N HIS A 121 -3.32 1.56 -16.62
CA HIS A 121 -4.53 0.95 -17.19
C HIS A 121 -4.63 1.07 -18.71
N ALA A 122 -4.16 2.18 -19.27
CA ALA A 122 -4.15 2.41 -20.71
C ALA A 122 -3.09 1.56 -21.43
N LEU A 123 -1.87 1.49 -20.88
CA LEU A 123 -0.75 0.79 -21.51
C LEU A 123 -0.72 -0.72 -21.20
N LYS A 124 -1.29 -1.14 -20.06
CA LYS A 124 -1.31 -2.51 -19.55
C LYS A 124 0.06 -3.19 -19.52
N LYS A 125 1.13 -2.38 -19.39
CA LYS A 125 2.51 -2.83 -19.29
C LYS A 125 2.89 -2.93 -17.81
N VAL A 126 3.22 -4.13 -17.37
CA VAL A 126 3.88 -4.35 -16.08
C VAL A 126 5.34 -4.01 -16.23
N ASP A 127 5.83 -3.12 -15.38
CA ASP A 127 7.26 -3.00 -15.16
C ASP A 127 7.59 -3.73 -13.86
N VAL A 128 8.20 -4.92 -13.97
CA VAL A 128 8.55 -5.75 -12.81
C VAL A 128 9.49 -5.01 -11.85
N THR A 129 10.22 -4.00 -12.34
CA THR A 129 11.11 -3.16 -11.53
C THR A 129 10.39 -2.05 -10.77
N ASP A 130 9.17 -1.68 -11.19
CA ASP A 130 8.36 -0.65 -10.54
C ASP A 130 7.49 -1.26 -9.42
N PRO A 131 7.71 -0.88 -8.15
CA PRO A 131 6.88 -1.32 -7.03
C PRO A 131 5.39 -0.98 -7.19
N GLN A 132 5.04 0.04 -7.97
CA GLN A 132 3.66 0.48 -8.18
C GLN A 132 2.84 -0.46 -9.05
N THR A 133 3.50 -1.32 -9.84
CA THR A 133 2.82 -2.26 -10.75
C THR A 133 2.84 -3.70 -10.25
N ARG A 134 3.48 -3.95 -9.11
CA ARG A 134 3.60 -5.27 -8.50
C ARG A 134 2.46 -5.52 -7.52
N PRO A 135 1.65 -6.57 -7.69
CA PRO A 135 0.61 -6.91 -6.73
C PRO A 135 1.19 -7.35 -5.40
N ARG A 136 0.48 -7.05 -4.32
CA ARG A 136 0.77 -7.59 -2.99
C ARG A 136 0.19 -8.99 -2.86
N ALA A 137 0.68 -9.72 -1.87
CA ALA A 137 0.24 -11.07 -1.62
C ALA A 137 -1.27 -11.19 -1.27
N GLY A 138 -1.91 -10.10 -0.83
CA GLY A 138 -3.36 -10.02 -0.59
C GLY A 138 -4.18 -9.30 -1.67
N THR A 139 -3.59 -8.91 -2.81
CA THR A 139 -4.33 -8.22 -3.88
C THR A 139 -5.41 -9.13 -4.46
N VAL A 140 -6.65 -8.64 -4.49
CA VAL A 140 -7.78 -9.41 -5.02
C VAL A 140 -7.68 -9.47 -6.55
N PRO A 141 -7.84 -10.66 -7.18
CA PRO A 141 -7.80 -10.77 -8.63
C PRO A 141 -9.01 -10.06 -9.24
N ARG A 142 -8.74 -9.03 -10.07
CA ARG A 142 -9.76 -8.22 -10.75
C ARG A 142 -9.64 -8.37 -12.27
N GLU A 143 -10.75 -8.18 -13.00
CA GLU A 143 -10.78 -8.27 -14.46
C GLU A 143 -9.81 -7.26 -15.11
N SER A 144 -9.71 -6.07 -14.53
CA SER A 144 -8.76 -5.01 -14.88
C SER A 144 -7.29 -5.48 -14.85
N LEU A 145 -6.97 -6.43 -13.98
CA LEU A 145 -5.63 -7.02 -13.79
C LEU A 145 -5.41 -8.29 -14.64
N ARG A 146 -6.46 -8.88 -15.23
CA ARG A 146 -6.30 -10.08 -16.08
C ARG A 146 -5.49 -9.81 -17.33
N VAL A 147 -5.66 -8.64 -17.93
CA VAL A 147 -4.95 -8.26 -19.17
C VAL A 147 -3.45 -8.01 -18.92
N VAL A 148 -3.07 -7.88 -17.66
CA VAL A 148 -1.73 -7.56 -17.20
C VAL A 148 -0.89 -8.84 -16.98
N GLY A 149 -1.48 -10.04 -17.15
CA GLY A 149 -0.79 -11.32 -16.97
C GLY A 149 -0.50 -11.66 -15.50
N LEU A 150 -1.05 -10.88 -14.56
CA LEU A 150 -0.95 -11.12 -13.13
C LEU A 150 -2.05 -12.10 -12.70
N THR A 151 -1.90 -13.36 -13.10
CA THR A 151 -2.60 -14.46 -12.44
C THR A 151 -1.81 -14.85 -11.19
N PRO A 152 -2.47 -15.08 -10.02
CA PRO A 152 -1.80 -15.65 -8.87
C PRO A 152 -1.20 -17.01 -9.26
N GLN A 153 0.06 -17.27 -8.89
CA GLN A 153 0.59 -18.64 -8.80
C GLN A 153 0.22 -19.24 -7.45
#